data_AF-A0A8D0GAA6-F1
#
_entry.id   AF-A0A8D0GAA6-F1
#
_cell.length_a   1.000
_cell.length_b   1.000
_cell.length_c   1.000
_cell.angle_alpha   90.00
_cell.angle_beta   90.00
_cell.angle_gamma   90.00
#
_symmetry.space_group_name_H-M   'P 1'
#
loop_
_entity.id
_entity.type
_entity.pdbx_description
1 polymer ?
#
loop_
_entity_poly.entity_id
_entity_poly.type
_entity_poly.pdbx_seq_one_letter_code
_entity_poly.pdbx_strand_id
1 'polypeptide(L)'
;LADLNEAGKKPCPLCPEEKFKACYSHKLHRHLQNLHWKISVEFEGYRMCICHLPCRPVKPNLVTDQTSTKMGAHYHCIICSATITRRTDMIGHIKRHVNKGETESRYTAAPVPKSHEVLKEADTDVQVLPNYSTPQKTDSYFNPKMKLNRQLIFCALAVLAEERNPLECLDAFGATGIMGLQWAKHLGNSVKVTINDCNENSVTMIQENCHLNKMKVVMNKEEDDCDEVMEEEENHLGTIEVTKMDANVIMHLKAFDFIHLDPFGTVVNYLDSAFRNVRNLGIVSVTSTDISSLYAKTQHVARRHYGCNIVRTEYYKELAARVVVAAVARAAARCNKGIEVLLAVALEHFVLVVVRVLRGPSPSDETAKKIRYLIHCQWCEERVFQKEGNTVEENPYRQLPCDCHGSMPGKTAVELGPLWSGSLFNTGFLRRMLFEAVQHGIEESQPLVKTLICEAECTTLKQFSIHGPTTQNKQEECGVVIKTPDAATDYYVVHGKRKGTELSRNAAKRQKSESSAEHPAFYYNIHRHSIKGMNMPKLNKFLQYLSQAGYRVSRTHFEPMGVRTDAPLAQFKSILVKYSTPTYTGGQAEGPVQCNEGAGDHGQAEGDKSEYETFTEESLDNLTVSE
;
A
#
# COMPACT_ATOMS: atom_id res chain seq x y z
N LEU A 1 -28.27 -3.91 13.55
CA LEU A 1 -29.11 -3.44 12.42
C LEU A 1 -28.30 -3.15 11.14
N ALA A 2 -26.98 -3.07 11.18
CA ALA A 2 -26.11 -2.82 10.02
C ALA A 2 -26.12 -3.90 8.92
N ASP A 3 -26.79 -5.02 9.18
CA ASP A 3 -26.73 -6.25 8.38
C ASP A 3 -27.96 -6.49 7.50
N LEU A 4 -28.88 -5.53 7.41
CA LEU A 4 -30.12 -5.69 6.64
C LEU A 4 -29.90 -5.64 5.11
N ASN A 5 -28.70 -5.30 4.64
CA ASN A 5 -28.38 -5.13 3.21
C ASN A 5 -27.62 -6.32 2.58
N GLU A 6 -27.33 -7.37 3.35
CA GLU A 6 -26.64 -8.57 2.84
C GLU A 6 -27.64 -9.66 2.40
N ALA A 7 -27.25 -10.44 1.38
CA ALA A 7 -28.06 -11.55 0.86
C ALA A 7 -28.07 -12.75 1.85
N GLY A 8 -29.24 -13.13 2.35
CA GLY A 8 -29.41 -14.30 3.23
C GLY A 8 -30.74 -14.29 4.00
N LYS A 9 -31.12 -15.44 4.58
CA LYS A 9 -32.24 -15.53 5.55
C LYS A 9 -31.71 -15.19 6.95
N LYS A 10 -32.29 -14.19 7.61
CA LYS A 10 -31.88 -13.73 8.95
C LYS A 10 -33.03 -13.87 9.97
N PRO A 11 -32.77 -14.34 11.21
CA PRO A 11 -33.77 -14.38 12.28
C PRO A 11 -34.03 -12.99 12.88
N CYS A 12 -35.08 -12.86 13.69
CA CYS A 12 -35.33 -11.63 14.45
C CYS A 12 -34.53 -11.68 15.76
N PRO A 13 -33.73 -10.65 16.10
CA PRO A 13 -32.92 -10.64 17.33
C PRO A 13 -33.76 -10.45 18.61
N LEU A 14 -35.07 -10.19 18.50
CA LEU A 14 -35.95 -9.87 19.61
C LEU A 14 -37.12 -10.86 19.75
N CYS A 15 -37.16 -11.90 18.90
CA CYS A 15 -38.18 -12.95 18.95
C CYS A 15 -37.54 -14.33 18.94
N PRO A 16 -38.13 -15.32 19.64
CA PRO A 16 -37.71 -16.70 19.49
C PRO A 16 -38.11 -17.24 18.11
N GLU A 17 -37.46 -18.32 17.67
CA GLU A 17 -37.69 -18.91 16.36
C GLU A 17 -39.14 -19.35 16.14
N GLU A 18 -39.88 -19.70 17.21
CA GLU A 18 -41.29 -20.07 17.09
C GLU A 18 -42.18 -18.89 16.67
N LYS A 19 -41.78 -17.65 17.02
CA LYS A 19 -42.51 -16.42 16.66
C LYS A 19 -42.06 -15.81 15.35
N PHE A 20 -40.78 -15.99 14.98
CA PHE A 20 -40.25 -15.49 13.72
C PHE A 20 -39.14 -16.40 13.17
N LYS A 21 -39.45 -17.15 12.12
CA LYS A 21 -38.46 -17.95 11.40
C LYS A 21 -37.57 -17.08 10.51
N ALA A 22 -36.30 -17.45 10.39
CA ALA A 22 -35.34 -16.72 9.56
C ALA A 22 -35.83 -16.52 8.12
N CYS A 23 -35.87 -15.26 7.67
CA CYS A 23 -36.42 -14.85 6.38
C CYS A 23 -35.51 -13.81 5.70
N TYR A 24 -35.75 -13.54 4.42
CA TYR A 24 -35.04 -12.48 3.69
C TYR A 24 -35.21 -11.10 4.35
N SER A 25 -34.21 -10.24 4.15
CA SER A 25 -34.05 -8.93 4.81
C SER A 25 -35.31 -8.05 4.78
N HIS A 26 -36.02 -7.96 3.66
CA HIS A 26 -37.24 -7.15 3.53
C HIS A 26 -38.37 -7.62 4.48
N LYS A 27 -38.52 -8.94 4.70
CA LYS A 27 -39.53 -9.49 5.62
C LYS A 27 -39.14 -9.24 7.07
N LEU A 28 -37.85 -9.36 7.39
CA LEU A 28 -37.32 -9.04 8.71
C LEU A 28 -37.50 -7.55 9.04
N HIS A 29 -37.21 -6.66 8.09
CA HIS A 29 -37.40 -5.23 8.28
C HIS A 29 -38.86 -4.88 8.56
N ARG A 30 -39.80 -5.41 7.78
CA ARG A 30 -41.24 -5.23 8.01
C ARG A 30 -41.69 -5.79 9.36
N HIS A 31 -41.13 -6.91 9.80
CA HIS A 31 -41.41 -7.49 11.11
C HIS A 31 -40.91 -6.59 12.26
N LEU A 32 -39.66 -6.11 12.17
CA LEU A 32 -39.08 -5.18 13.15
C LEU A 32 -39.87 -3.88 13.25
N GLN A 33 -40.24 -3.30 12.11
CA GLN A 33 -41.09 -2.10 12.05
C GLN A 33 -42.43 -2.31 12.75
N ASN A 34 -43.15 -3.38 12.40
CA ASN A 34 -44.53 -3.57 12.83
C ASN A 34 -44.67 -4.06 14.27
N LEU A 35 -43.73 -4.89 14.74
CA LEU A 35 -43.82 -5.51 16.07
C LEU A 35 -42.94 -4.82 17.11
N HIS A 36 -41.71 -4.43 16.75
CA HIS A 36 -40.71 -3.98 17.72
C HIS A 36 -40.59 -2.46 17.79
N TRP A 37 -40.52 -1.78 16.64
CA TRP A 37 -40.35 -0.33 16.57
C TRP A 37 -41.65 0.43 16.77
N LYS A 38 -42.78 -0.09 16.27
CA LYS A 38 -44.09 0.56 16.42
C LYS A 38 -44.44 0.88 17.89
N ILE A 39 -43.96 0.06 18.82
CA ILE A 39 -44.26 0.18 20.25
C ILE A 39 -43.04 0.48 21.12
N SER A 40 -41.91 0.92 20.53
CA SER A 40 -40.72 1.26 21.29
C SER A 40 -40.89 2.50 22.18
N VAL A 41 -39.99 2.65 23.15
CA VAL A 41 -39.80 3.85 23.95
C VAL A 41 -38.46 4.46 23.58
N GLU A 42 -38.42 5.78 23.35
CA GLU A 42 -37.20 6.49 22.97
C GLU A 42 -36.68 7.34 24.14
N PHE A 43 -35.37 7.34 24.35
CA PHE A 43 -34.68 8.12 25.36
C PHE A 43 -33.28 8.47 24.86
N GLU A 44 -32.94 9.77 24.81
CA GLU A 44 -31.61 10.28 24.42
C GLU A 44 -31.02 9.64 23.15
N GLY A 45 -31.84 9.49 22.10
CA GLY A 45 -31.42 8.89 20.82
C GLY A 45 -31.39 7.36 20.79
N TYR A 46 -31.62 6.69 21.93
CA TYR A 46 -31.76 5.24 22.01
C TYR A 46 -33.22 4.81 21.89
N ARG A 47 -33.44 3.70 21.17
CA ARG A 47 -34.77 3.09 20.98
C ARG A 47 -34.90 1.76 21.72
N MET A 48 -35.65 1.76 22.81
CA MET A 48 -35.92 0.60 23.66
C MET A 48 -37.11 -0.17 23.08
N CYS A 49 -36.80 -1.21 22.32
CA CYS A 49 -37.80 -2.04 21.63
C CYS A 49 -38.40 -3.10 22.57
N ILE A 50 -39.61 -3.58 22.26
CA ILE A 50 -40.16 -4.73 22.97
C ILE A 50 -39.36 -6.00 22.61
N CYS A 51 -39.10 -6.84 23.60
CA CYS A 51 -38.41 -8.12 23.49
C CYS A 51 -39.40 -9.24 23.79
N HIS A 52 -39.36 -10.32 23.00
CA HIS A 52 -40.16 -11.52 23.18
C HIS A 52 -39.32 -12.75 23.50
N LEU A 53 -38.00 -12.59 23.66
CA LEU A 53 -37.10 -13.66 24.08
C LEU A 53 -37.36 -14.04 25.55
N PRO A 54 -37.01 -15.26 25.96
CA PRO A 54 -37.07 -15.66 27.37
C PRO A 54 -35.91 -15.02 28.16
N CYS A 55 -36.01 -13.72 28.45
CA CYS A 55 -35.01 -12.99 29.23
C CYS A 55 -35.18 -13.24 30.73
N ARG A 56 -34.08 -13.40 31.46
CA ARG A 56 -34.12 -13.52 32.93
C ARG A 56 -34.34 -12.13 33.57
N PRO A 57 -35.24 -11.99 34.55
CA PRO A 57 -35.32 -10.77 35.35
C PRO A 57 -34.06 -10.64 36.21
N VAL A 58 -33.36 -9.52 36.10
CA VAL A 58 -32.33 -9.14 37.08
C VAL A 58 -33.07 -8.51 38.27
N LYS A 59 -33.34 -9.29 39.32
CA LYS A 59 -33.74 -8.70 40.62
C LYS A 59 -32.56 -8.76 41.59
N PRO A 60 -32.31 -7.67 42.35
CA PRO A 60 -31.44 -7.73 43.52
C PRO A 60 -32.20 -8.40 44.67
N ASN A 61 -31.56 -9.41 45.28
CA ASN A 61 -31.79 -9.98 46.61
C ASN A 61 -33.25 -10.14 47.10
N LEU A 62 -33.79 -11.37 47.02
CA LEU A 62 -34.60 -11.99 48.08
C LEU A 62 -34.81 -13.49 47.77
N VAL A 63 -34.41 -14.33 48.72
CA VAL A 63 -34.58 -15.78 48.72
C VAL A 63 -36.05 -16.11 48.89
N THR A 64 -36.69 -16.64 47.85
CA THR A 64 -37.81 -17.58 47.95
C THR A 64 -37.95 -18.32 46.63
N ASP A 65 -38.03 -19.63 46.75
CA ASP A 65 -38.21 -20.60 45.69
C ASP A 65 -39.56 -20.40 44.94
N GLN A 66 -39.63 -20.94 43.72
CA GLN A 66 -40.80 -21.27 42.90
C GLN A 66 -40.94 -20.60 41.51
N THR A 67 -41.08 -21.52 40.54
CA THR A 67 -41.76 -21.42 39.24
C THR A 67 -41.18 -20.47 38.18
N SER A 68 -40.66 -21.06 37.11
CA SER A 68 -40.35 -20.40 35.85
C SER A 68 -41.63 -19.81 35.23
N THR A 69 -42.01 -18.60 35.66
CA THR A 69 -43.08 -17.85 35.01
C THR A 69 -42.57 -17.50 33.61
N LYS A 70 -43.18 -18.05 32.56
CA LYS A 70 -42.88 -17.65 31.17
C LYS A 70 -43.12 -16.14 31.07
N MET A 71 -42.05 -15.35 31.04
CA MET A 71 -42.15 -13.91 30.91
C MET A 71 -42.74 -13.59 29.54
N GLY A 72 -43.79 -12.77 29.52
CA GLY A 72 -44.36 -12.24 28.28
C GLY A 72 -43.43 -11.24 27.61
N ALA A 73 -43.95 -10.56 26.58
CA ALA A 73 -43.24 -9.47 25.92
C ALA A 73 -42.87 -8.36 26.93
N HIS A 74 -41.65 -7.85 26.88
CA HIS A 74 -41.13 -6.89 27.86
C HIS A 74 -40.10 -5.93 27.25
N TYR A 75 -39.80 -4.84 27.94
CA TYR A 75 -38.81 -3.84 27.59
C TYR A 75 -37.63 -3.94 28.57
N HIS A 76 -36.43 -3.63 28.11
CA HIS A 76 -35.24 -3.54 28.95
C HIS A 76 -34.87 -2.09 29.20
N CYS A 77 -34.70 -1.70 30.46
CA CYS A 77 -34.23 -0.36 30.79
C CYS A 77 -32.73 -0.26 30.52
N ILE A 78 -32.27 0.71 29.71
CA ILE A 78 -30.85 0.92 29.42
C ILE A 78 -30.08 1.54 30.59
N ILE A 79 -30.79 2.12 31.56
CA ILE A 79 -30.22 2.80 32.73
C ILE A 79 -30.00 1.80 33.87
N CYS A 80 -31.01 0.98 34.20
CA CYS A 80 -30.96 0.06 35.35
C CYS A 80 -31.19 -1.42 35.03
N SER A 81 -31.31 -1.80 33.76
CA SER A 81 -31.53 -3.19 33.31
C SER A 81 -32.86 -3.84 33.76
N ALA A 82 -33.79 -3.08 34.35
CA ALA A 82 -35.11 -3.59 34.72
C ALA A 82 -35.90 -4.07 33.50
N THR A 83 -36.52 -5.24 33.62
CA THR A 83 -37.47 -5.77 32.64
C THR A 83 -38.88 -5.29 32.97
N ILE A 84 -39.52 -4.58 32.04
CA ILE A 84 -40.83 -3.94 32.24
C ILE A 84 -41.79 -4.42 31.17
N THR A 85 -42.97 -4.93 31.53
CA THR A 85 -43.88 -5.59 30.57
C THR A 85 -44.78 -4.63 29.79
N ARG A 86 -45.03 -3.42 30.32
CA ARG A 86 -45.92 -2.43 29.69
C ARG A 86 -45.15 -1.18 29.27
N ARG A 87 -45.51 -0.65 28.10
CA ARG A 87 -44.90 0.57 27.54
C ARG A 87 -45.08 1.78 28.45
N THR A 88 -46.28 1.96 29.01
CA THR A 88 -46.61 3.05 29.94
C THR A 88 -45.70 3.03 31.17
N ASP A 89 -45.44 1.84 31.69
CA ASP A 89 -44.65 1.64 32.89
C ASP A 89 -43.17 1.90 32.60
N MET A 90 -42.69 1.54 31.40
CA MET A 90 -41.35 1.86 30.94
C MET A 90 -41.16 3.38 30.79
N ILE A 91 -42.13 4.09 30.21
CA ILE A 91 -42.08 5.56 30.11
C ILE A 91 -42.04 6.19 31.52
N GLY A 92 -42.92 5.75 32.43
CA GLY A 92 -42.92 6.23 33.81
C GLY A 92 -41.63 5.88 34.56
N HIS A 93 -41.03 4.74 34.25
CA HIS A 93 -39.78 4.30 34.83
C HIS A 93 -38.59 5.16 34.38
N ILE A 94 -38.49 5.49 33.09
CA ILE A 94 -37.46 6.40 32.56
C ILE A 94 -37.62 7.80 33.16
N LYS A 95 -38.85 8.32 33.26
CA LYS A 95 -39.10 9.62 33.92
C LYS A 95 -38.59 9.66 35.36
N ARG A 96 -38.63 8.54 36.09
CA ARG A 96 -38.05 8.46 37.44
C ARG A 96 -36.52 8.53 37.43
N HIS A 97 -35.85 7.95 36.44
CA HIS A 97 -34.40 8.09 36.28
C HIS A 97 -34.02 9.55 35.96
N VAL A 98 -34.74 10.19 35.05
CA VAL A 98 -34.53 11.61 34.71
C VAL A 98 -34.70 12.50 35.93
N ASN A 99 -35.79 12.33 36.69
CA ASN A 99 -36.05 13.14 37.89
C ASN A 99 -35.02 12.92 39.01
N LYS A 100 -34.31 11.78 39.00
CA LYS A 100 -33.23 11.46 39.96
C LYS A 100 -31.85 11.90 39.47
N GLY A 101 -31.72 12.43 38.25
CA GLY A 101 -30.43 12.75 37.63
C GLY A 101 -29.63 11.51 37.19
N GLU A 102 -30.26 10.34 37.08
CA GLU A 102 -29.62 9.09 36.62
C GLU A 102 -29.75 8.99 35.09
N THR A 103 -29.06 9.85 34.34
CA THR A 103 -29.18 9.92 32.86
C THR A 103 -28.11 9.11 32.12
N GLU A 104 -27.01 8.75 32.77
CA GLU A 104 -25.95 7.96 32.15
C GLU A 104 -26.31 6.47 32.08
N SER A 105 -26.25 5.89 30.87
CA SER A 105 -26.47 4.46 30.66
C SER A 105 -25.35 3.65 31.32
N ARG A 106 -25.67 2.88 32.37
CA ARG A 106 -24.71 1.97 33.03
C ARG A 106 -24.50 0.65 32.28
N TYR A 107 -25.20 0.43 31.17
CA TYR A 107 -25.10 -0.78 30.37
C TYR A 107 -24.19 -0.56 29.16
N THR A 108 -22.88 -0.65 29.38
CA THR A 108 -22.01 -1.27 28.39
C THR A 108 -22.50 -2.71 28.26
N ALA A 109 -22.81 -3.15 27.03
CA ALA A 109 -23.10 -4.56 26.79
C ALA A 109 -22.05 -5.39 27.51
N ALA A 110 -22.48 -6.33 28.38
CA ALA A 110 -21.58 -7.32 28.94
C ALA A 110 -20.66 -7.80 27.81
N PRO A 111 -19.32 -7.87 28.00
CA PRO A 111 -18.45 -8.32 26.94
C PRO A 111 -19.00 -9.67 26.49
N VAL A 112 -19.52 -9.73 25.26
CA VAL A 112 -19.63 -11.00 24.57
C VAL A 112 -18.25 -11.63 24.78
N PRO A 113 -18.13 -12.85 25.33
CA PRO A 113 -16.83 -13.47 25.50
C PRO A 113 -16.14 -13.32 24.15
N LYS A 114 -15.09 -12.48 24.10
CA LYS A 114 -14.38 -12.18 22.87
C LYS A 114 -13.82 -13.54 22.48
N SER A 115 -14.49 -14.23 21.56
CA SER A 115 -14.06 -15.53 21.09
C SER A 115 -12.86 -15.25 20.20
N HIS A 116 -11.70 -15.13 20.81
CA HIS A 116 -10.49 -14.85 20.08
C HIS A 116 -10.07 -16.07 19.28
N GLU A 117 -9.58 -15.83 18.08
CA GLU A 117 -8.93 -16.85 17.25
C GLU A 117 -7.43 -16.62 17.34
N VAL A 118 -6.66 -17.69 17.50
CA VAL A 118 -5.20 -17.63 17.44
C VAL A 118 -4.76 -18.09 16.06
N LEU A 119 -4.11 -17.19 15.33
CA LEU A 119 -3.51 -17.45 14.04
C LEU A 119 -2.00 -17.54 14.19
N LYS A 120 -1.35 -18.25 13.28
CA LYS A 120 0.11 -18.38 13.26
C LYS A 120 0.66 -17.83 11.94
N GLU A 121 1.56 -16.85 12.01
CA GLU A 121 2.24 -16.28 10.84
C GLU A 121 3.75 -16.16 11.08
N ALA A 122 4.56 -16.81 10.23
CA ALA A 122 6.02 -16.84 10.35
C ALA A 122 6.46 -17.18 11.78
N ASP A 123 5.98 -18.32 12.28
CA ASP A 123 6.20 -18.79 13.65
C ASP A 123 5.80 -17.85 14.79
N THR A 124 5.01 -16.81 14.51
CA THR A 124 4.49 -15.88 15.52
C THR A 124 3.00 -16.13 15.70
N ASP A 125 2.58 -16.42 16.93
CA ASP A 125 1.17 -16.62 17.27
C ASP A 125 0.52 -15.26 17.52
N VAL A 126 -0.67 -15.03 16.96
CA VAL A 126 -1.39 -13.76 17.08
C VAL A 126 -2.85 -14.01 17.36
N GLN A 127 -3.32 -13.44 18.45
CA GLN A 127 -4.71 -13.40 18.84
C GLN A 127 -5.44 -12.30 18.06
N VAL A 128 -6.57 -12.65 17.45
CA VAL A 128 -7.41 -11.75 16.66
C VAL A 128 -8.88 -11.88 17.06
N LEU A 129 -9.67 -10.81 16.88
CA LEU A 129 -11.13 -10.90 17.08
C LEU A 129 -11.82 -11.61 15.89
N PRO A 130 -13.02 -12.16 16.10
CA PRO A 130 -13.86 -12.66 15.01
C PRO A 130 -14.04 -11.59 13.92
N ASN A 131 -14.05 -12.00 12.66
CA ASN A 131 -14.20 -11.13 11.47
C ASN A 131 -13.02 -10.19 11.17
N TYR A 132 -11.81 -10.52 11.66
CA TYR A 132 -10.57 -9.79 11.35
C TYR A 132 -10.35 -9.54 9.84
N SER A 133 -10.87 -10.42 8.98
CA SER A 133 -10.80 -10.31 7.51
C SER A 133 -11.58 -9.13 6.92
N THR A 134 -12.41 -8.45 7.72
CA THR A 134 -13.09 -7.19 7.38
C THR A 134 -12.66 -6.07 8.33
N PRO A 135 -11.49 -5.45 8.13
CA PRO A 135 -10.88 -4.54 9.09
C PRO A 135 -11.77 -3.31 9.40
N GLN A 136 -12.55 -2.84 8.42
CA GLN A 136 -13.49 -1.72 8.61
C GLN A 136 -14.66 -2.02 9.59
N LYS A 137 -14.82 -3.28 10.03
CA LYS A 137 -15.93 -3.74 10.87
C LYS A 137 -15.47 -4.24 12.25
N THR A 138 -14.18 -4.19 12.59
CA THR A 138 -13.63 -4.75 13.84
C THR A 138 -12.59 -3.84 14.50
N ASP A 139 -12.57 -3.81 15.83
CA ASP A 139 -11.60 -3.03 16.63
C ASP A 139 -10.19 -3.66 16.65
N SER A 140 -10.05 -4.93 16.27
CA SER A 140 -8.75 -5.56 16.04
C SER A 140 -8.48 -5.63 14.54
N TYR A 141 -7.41 -4.99 14.10
CA TYR A 141 -7.07 -4.95 12.69
C TYR A 141 -5.98 -5.98 12.35
N PHE A 142 -6.37 -7.04 11.63
CA PHE A 142 -5.43 -8.00 11.06
C PHE A 142 -5.88 -8.40 9.65
N ASN A 143 -5.03 -8.17 8.65
CA ASN A 143 -5.32 -8.54 7.28
C ASN A 143 -4.31 -9.59 6.77
N PRO A 144 -4.74 -10.84 6.50
CA PRO A 144 -3.87 -11.87 5.93
C PRO A 144 -3.29 -11.48 4.56
N LYS A 145 -3.99 -10.65 3.78
CA LYS A 145 -3.53 -10.20 2.46
C LYS A 145 -2.28 -9.30 2.54
N MET A 146 -1.96 -8.78 3.73
CA MET A 146 -0.77 -7.97 3.99
C MET A 146 0.46 -8.80 4.39
N LYS A 147 0.37 -10.14 4.40
CA LYS A 147 1.49 -11.03 4.73
C LYS A 147 2.73 -10.74 3.88
N LEU A 148 2.56 -10.62 2.56
CA LEU A 148 3.66 -10.29 1.65
C LEU A 148 4.28 -8.91 1.95
N ASN A 149 3.46 -7.93 2.35
CA ASN A 149 3.94 -6.60 2.77
C ASN A 149 4.83 -6.71 4.01
N ARG A 150 4.34 -7.38 5.08
CA ARG A 150 5.10 -7.62 6.32
C ARG A 150 6.41 -8.34 6.08
N GLN A 151 6.42 -9.36 5.21
CA GLN A 151 7.63 -10.08 4.83
C GLN A 151 8.67 -9.22 4.11
N LEU A 152 8.25 -8.35 3.18
CA LEU A 152 9.16 -7.42 2.50
C LEU A 152 9.77 -6.43 3.48
N ILE A 153 8.98 -5.93 4.43
CA ILE A 153 9.43 -5.00 5.47
C ILE A 153 10.42 -5.69 6.42
N PHE A 154 10.10 -6.92 6.85
CA PHE A 154 11.01 -7.74 7.63
C PHE A 154 12.36 -7.91 6.94
N CYS A 155 12.37 -8.28 5.65
CA CYS A 155 13.62 -8.45 4.91
C CYS A 155 14.40 -7.13 4.80
N ALA A 156 13.72 -6.00 4.66
CA ALA A 156 14.39 -4.70 4.64
C ALA A 156 15.00 -4.33 6.00
N LEU A 157 14.31 -4.65 7.11
CA LEU A 157 14.83 -4.46 8.46
C LEU A 157 16.01 -5.40 8.76
N ALA A 158 15.92 -6.67 8.37
CA ALA A 158 17.00 -7.65 8.52
C ALA A 158 18.29 -7.17 7.85
N VAL A 159 18.20 -6.63 6.62
CA VAL A 159 19.36 -6.04 5.93
C VAL A 159 19.95 -4.86 6.71
N LEU A 160 19.12 -4.02 7.33
CA LEU A 160 19.62 -2.91 8.14
C LEU A 160 20.27 -3.39 9.45
N ALA A 161 19.75 -4.47 10.05
CA ALA A 161 20.26 -5.05 11.29
C ALA A 161 21.68 -5.62 11.13
N GLU A 162 22.01 -6.10 9.92
CA GLU A 162 23.38 -6.50 9.56
C GLU A 162 24.33 -5.30 9.37
N GLU A 163 23.80 -4.12 9.02
CA GLU A 163 24.61 -2.91 8.85
C GLU A 163 24.91 -2.23 10.21
N ARG A 164 24.00 -2.33 11.18
CA ARG A 164 24.11 -1.71 12.52
C ARG A 164 23.33 -2.52 13.55
N ASN A 165 23.89 -2.69 14.75
CA ASN A 165 23.26 -3.40 15.86
C ASN A 165 23.70 -2.78 17.22
N PRO A 166 22.78 -2.51 18.17
CA PRO A 166 21.32 -2.71 18.07
C PRO A 166 20.60 -1.53 17.41
N LEU A 167 19.54 -1.81 16.64
CA LEU A 167 18.70 -0.80 16.00
C LEU A 167 17.50 -0.41 16.88
N GLU A 168 17.21 0.88 16.99
CA GLU A 168 15.91 1.32 17.53
C GLU A 168 14.85 1.28 16.42
N CYS A 169 13.83 0.44 16.57
CA CYS A 169 12.81 0.18 15.55
C CYS A 169 11.42 0.56 16.06
N LEU A 170 10.65 1.26 15.22
CA LEU A 170 9.27 1.65 15.51
C LEU A 170 8.29 0.99 14.54
N ASP A 171 7.39 0.19 15.10
CA ASP A 171 6.12 -0.18 14.47
C ASP A 171 5.07 0.84 14.92
N ALA A 172 4.82 1.87 14.09
CA ALA A 172 4.05 3.04 14.51
C ALA A 172 2.54 2.77 14.64
N PHE A 173 2.05 1.71 13.98
CA PHE A 173 0.64 1.31 13.92
C PHE A 173 0.53 -0.20 14.17
N GLY A 174 0.71 -0.60 15.43
CA GLY A 174 0.82 -2.00 15.81
C GLY A 174 -0.44 -2.81 15.55
N ALA A 175 -1.63 -2.27 15.79
CA ALA A 175 -2.92 -2.97 15.77
C ALA A 175 -2.94 -4.25 16.61
N THR A 176 -2.53 -5.39 16.04
CA THR A 176 -2.34 -6.67 16.75
C THR A 176 -0.92 -6.88 17.27
N GLY A 177 0.04 -6.10 16.79
CA GLY A 177 1.47 -6.17 17.10
C GLY A 177 2.23 -7.20 16.26
N ILE A 178 1.58 -7.90 15.32
CA ILE A 178 2.18 -9.02 14.58
C ILE A 178 3.53 -8.68 13.94
N MET A 179 3.68 -7.47 13.41
CA MET A 179 4.89 -7.06 12.70
C MET A 179 6.05 -6.78 13.66
N GLY A 180 5.86 -5.93 14.66
CA GLY A 180 6.85 -5.74 15.71
C GLY A 180 7.22 -7.03 16.45
N LEU A 181 6.25 -7.93 16.69
CA LEU A 181 6.50 -9.24 17.28
C LEU A 181 7.41 -10.11 16.40
N GLN A 182 7.17 -10.17 15.09
CA GLN A 182 8.03 -10.88 14.15
C GLN A 182 9.46 -10.30 14.15
N TRP A 183 9.61 -8.97 14.21
CA TRP A 183 10.93 -8.35 14.29
C TRP A 183 11.68 -8.77 15.55
N ALA A 184 11.06 -8.63 16.72
CA ALA A 184 11.67 -9.01 17.99
C ALA A 184 12.00 -10.50 18.06
N LYS A 185 11.08 -11.36 17.56
CA LYS A 185 11.22 -12.82 17.61
C LYS A 185 12.36 -13.34 16.74
N HIS A 186 12.50 -12.84 15.52
CA HIS A 186 13.42 -13.39 14.53
C HIS A 186 14.76 -12.66 14.45
N LEU A 187 14.81 -11.39 14.84
CA LEU A 187 16.05 -10.61 14.86
C LEU A 187 16.66 -10.49 16.27
N GLY A 188 15.92 -10.85 17.32
CA GLY A 188 16.40 -10.92 18.70
C GLY A 188 17.08 -9.64 19.15
N ASN A 189 18.26 -9.76 19.76
CA ASN A 189 19.01 -8.64 20.32
C ASN A 189 19.53 -7.63 19.30
N SER A 190 19.43 -7.93 17.99
CA SER A 190 19.84 -6.99 16.94
C SER A 190 18.90 -5.80 16.81
N VAL A 191 17.69 -5.89 17.36
CA VAL A 191 16.66 -4.85 17.30
C VAL A 191 16.06 -4.58 18.68
N LYS A 192 15.81 -3.32 18.96
CA LYS A 192 14.98 -2.86 20.07
C LYS A 192 13.66 -2.37 19.48
N VAL A 193 12.59 -3.12 19.73
CA VAL A 193 11.29 -2.89 19.08
C VAL A 193 10.38 -2.09 20.00
N THR A 194 9.88 -0.97 19.49
CA THR A 194 8.77 -0.22 20.05
C THR A 194 7.53 -0.45 19.17
N ILE A 195 6.45 -0.98 19.74
CA ILE A 195 5.15 -1.14 19.08
C ILE A 195 4.19 -0.10 19.63
N ASN A 196 3.68 0.77 18.76
CA ASN A 196 2.79 1.86 19.14
C ASN A 196 1.39 1.67 18.55
N ASP A 197 0.36 2.00 19.32
CA ASP A 197 -0.99 2.20 18.78
C ASP A 197 -1.73 3.29 19.57
N CYS A 198 -2.65 4.02 18.94
CA CYS A 198 -3.45 5.02 19.64
C CYS A 198 -4.69 4.42 20.32
N ASN A 199 -5.16 3.25 19.87
CA ASN A 199 -6.32 2.56 20.41
C ASN A 199 -5.93 1.68 21.60
N GLU A 200 -6.60 1.90 22.72
CA GLU A 200 -6.38 1.13 23.95
C GLU A 200 -6.66 -0.36 23.78
N ASN A 201 -7.70 -0.74 23.03
CA ASN A 201 -8.00 -2.15 22.75
C ASN A 201 -6.86 -2.83 21.98
N SER A 202 -6.22 -2.09 21.07
CA SER A 202 -5.07 -2.57 20.29
C SER A 202 -3.85 -2.70 21.18
N VAL A 203 -3.57 -1.72 22.04
CA VAL A 203 -2.47 -1.81 23.02
C VAL A 203 -2.62 -3.02 23.95
N THR A 204 -3.82 -3.25 24.52
CA THR A 204 -4.07 -4.44 25.34
C THR A 204 -3.85 -5.73 24.55
N MET A 205 -4.31 -5.78 23.30
CA MET A 205 -4.10 -6.94 22.43
C MET A 205 -2.62 -7.18 22.08
N ILE A 206 -1.85 -6.11 21.84
CA ILE A 206 -0.41 -6.19 21.60
C ILE A 206 0.27 -6.80 22.83
N GLN A 207 -0.10 -6.36 24.04
CA GLN A 207 0.41 -6.92 25.29
C GLN A 207 0.07 -8.42 25.41
N GLU A 208 -1.20 -8.81 25.21
CA GLU A 208 -1.61 -10.22 25.22
C GLU A 208 -0.80 -11.06 24.21
N ASN A 209 -0.59 -10.55 23.00
CA ASN A 209 0.20 -11.21 21.96
C ASN A 209 1.70 -11.29 22.28
N CYS A 210 2.26 -10.31 23.01
CA CYS A 210 3.63 -10.39 23.52
C CYS A 210 3.77 -11.55 24.51
N HIS A 211 2.87 -11.65 25.49
CA HIS A 211 2.88 -12.76 26.46
C HIS A 211 2.66 -14.12 25.77
N LEU A 212 1.75 -14.19 24.79
CA LEU A 212 1.52 -15.41 23.99
C LEU A 212 2.80 -15.91 23.30
N ASN A 213 3.70 -14.99 22.93
CA ASN A 213 4.99 -15.30 22.30
C ASN A 213 6.18 -15.31 23.28
N LYS A 214 5.94 -15.29 24.60
CA LYS A 214 6.98 -15.29 25.64
C LYS A 214 7.95 -14.09 25.55
N MET A 215 7.42 -12.93 25.22
CA MET A 215 8.16 -11.66 25.13
C MET A 215 7.91 -10.80 26.37
N LYS A 216 8.97 -10.19 26.90
CA LYS A 216 8.87 -9.26 28.03
C LYS A 216 8.34 -7.92 27.53
N VAL A 217 7.36 -7.39 28.24
CA VAL A 217 6.68 -6.14 27.88
C VAL A 217 7.12 -5.01 28.81
N VAL A 218 7.59 -3.88 28.25
CA VAL A 218 7.95 -2.68 29.02
C VAL A 218 7.03 -1.53 28.63
N MET A 219 6.33 -0.96 29.62
CA MET A 219 5.46 0.20 29.42
C MET A 219 6.16 1.46 29.89
N ASN A 220 6.10 2.53 29.09
CA ASN A 220 6.39 3.88 29.59
C ASN A 220 5.21 4.33 30.46
N LYS A 221 5.21 3.96 31.74
CA LYS A 221 4.47 4.71 32.75
C LYS A 221 5.38 5.81 33.27
N GLU A 222 4.86 7.03 33.32
CA GLU A 222 5.43 8.08 34.17
C GLU A 222 5.59 7.49 35.57
N GLU A 223 6.72 7.80 36.22
CA GLU A 223 7.14 7.34 37.54
C GLU A 223 5.97 7.15 38.52
N ASP A 224 5.49 5.91 38.65
CA ASP A 224 4.68 5.49 39.79
C ASP A 224 5.37 4.26 40.37
N ASP A 225 5.95 4.54 41.54
CA ASP A 225 6.65 3.67 42.47
C ASP A 225 5.69 2.56 42.94
N CYS A 226 5.71 1.40 42.30
CA CYS A 226 4.99 0.21 42.78
C CYS A 226 5.79 -1.06 42.48
N ASP A 227 6.51 -1.52 43.49
CA ASP A 227 6.98 -2.88 43.76
C ASP A 227 7.39 -3.74 42.55
N GLU A 228 8.71 -3.93 42.42
CA GLU A 228 9.31 -5.07 41.74
C GLU A 228 8.78 -6.37 42.37
N VAL A 229 7.66 -6.88 41.87
CA VAL A 229 7.30 -8.27 42.06
C VAL A 229 8.33 -9.06 41.27
N MET A 230 9.18 -9.79 42.00
CA MET A 230 10.13 -10.74 41.46
C MET A 230 9.35 -11.81 40.68
N GLU A 231 9.11 -11.57 39.39
CA GLU A 231 8.63 -12.59 38.49
C GLU A 231 9.78 -13.58 38.24
N GLU A 232 9.46 -14.85 38.45
CA GLU A 232 10.33 -16.02 38.30
C GLU A 232 11.08 -15.95 36.97
N GLU A 233 12.30 -16.52 36.92
CA GLU A 233 13.17 -16.58 35.74
C GLU A 233 12.51 -17.36 34.56
N GLU A 234 11.47 -16.80 33.96
CA GLU A 234 10.98 -17.24 32.66
C GLU A 234 12.00 -16.78 31.62
N ASN A 235 12.50 -17.73 30.82
CA ASN A 235 13.37 -17.49 29.68
C ASN A 235 12.61 -16.71 28.58
N HIS A 236 12.47 -15.40 28.77
CA HIS A 236 11.88 -14.50 27.80
C HIS A 236 12.75 -14.41 26.54
N LEU A 237 12.12 -14.42 25.37
CA LEU A 237 12.83 -14.47 24.09
C LEU A 237 13.36 -13.10 23.63
N GLY A 238 12.82 -12.01 24.20
CA GLY A 238 13.14 -10.62 23.86
C GLY A 238 12.33 -9.63 24.70
N THR A 239 12.70 -8.35 24.62
CA THR A 239 11.97 -7.25 25.29
C THR A 239 11.35 -6.32 24.24
N ILE A 240 10.07 -6.00 24.41
CA ILE A 240 9.30 -5.12 23.52
C ILE A 240 8.74 -3.95 24.35
N GLU A 241 8.97 -2.73 23.87
CA GLU A 241 8.34 -1.53 24.40
C GLU A 241 6.97 -1.36 23.72
N VAL A 242 5.88 -1.26 24.48
CA VAL A 242 4.55 -0.94 23.92
C VAL A 242 4.10 0.44 24.40
N THR A 243 3.61 1.26 23.48
CA THR A 243 3.21 2.64 23.78
C THR A 243 1.80 2.93 23.29
N LYS A 244 1.06 3.73 24.07
CA LYS A 244 -0.26 4.25 23.69
C LYS A 244 -0.16 5.73 23.32
N MET A 245 0.20 6.03 22.07
CA MET A 245 0.38 7.41 21.60
C MET A 245 -0.07 7.59 20.15
N ASP A 246 -0.37 8.83 19.76
CA ASP A 246 -0.45 9.17 18.34
C ASP A 246 0.93 8.99 17.70
N ALA A 247 0.97 8.36 16.51
CA ALA A 247 2.21 8.06 15.81
C ALA A 247 3.08 9.32 15.58
N ASN A 248 2.46 10.49 15.35
CA ASN A 248 3.21 11.74 15.21
C ASN A 248 3.94 12.12 16.49
N VAL A 249 3.32 11.90 17.65
CA VAL A 249 3.89 12.28 18.94
C VAL A 249 5.13 11.44 19.24
N ILE A 250 5.03 10.11 19.16
CA ILE A 250 6.18 9.24 19.47
C ILE A 250 7.38 9.48 18.56
N MET A 251 7.14 9.75 17.27
CA MET A 251 8.19 10.09 16.31
C MET A 251 8.86 11.46 16.61
N HIS A 252 8.18 12.36 17.32
CA HIS A 252 8.78 13.61 17.81
C HIS A 252 9.51 13.46 19.14
N LEU A 253 9.10 12.50 19.99
CA LEU A 253 9.71 12.26 21.29
C LEU A 253 11.01 11.45 21.21
N LYS A 254 11.05 10.45 20.33
CA LYS A 254 12.16 9.49 20.23
C LYS A 254 12.68 9.39 18.80
N ALA A 255 14.00 9.23 18.67
CA ALA A 255 14.67 8.99 17.39
C ALA A 255 14.83 7.49 17.14
N PHE A 256 14.54 7.05 15.92
CA PHE A 256 14.60 5.64 15.51
C PHE A 256 15.53 5.46 14.30
N ASP A 257 16.11 4.27 14.18
CA ASP A 257 16.87 3.83 12.99
C ASP A 257 15.97 3.24 11.92
N PHE A 258 14.88 2.57 12.33
CA PHE A 258 13.88 2.00 11.44
C PHE A 258 12.50 2.48 11.85
N ILE A 259 11.76 3.11 10.94
CA ILE A 259 10.38 3.55 11.18
C ILE A 259 9.50 2.89 10.12
N HIS A 260 8.46 2.19 10.56
CA HIS A 260 7.42 1.69 9.67
C HIS A 260 6.08 2.38 9.91
N LEU A 261 5.46 2.85 8.83
CA LEU A 261 4.15 3.49 8.82
C LEU A 261 3.18 2.66 7.96
N ASP A 262 2.17 2.06 8.58
CA ASP A 262 1.04 1.39 7.92
C ASP A 262 -0.31 1.91 8.42
N PRO A 263 -0.65 3.19 8.18
CA PRO A 263 -1.95 3.71 8.55
C PRO A 263 -3.05 3.21 7.61
N PHE A 264 -4.30 3.26 8.09
CA PHE A 264 -5.45 3.09 7.20
C PHE A 264 -5.57 4.27 6.24
N GLY A 265 -5.57 3.96 4.94
CA GLY A 265 -5.68 4.96 3.89
C GLY A 265 -4.32 5.55 3.52
N THR A 266 -4.10 6.82 3.86
CA THR A 266 -2.95 7.61 3.36
C THR A 266 -1.88 7.78 4.44
N VAL A 267 -0.61 7.67 4.03
CA VAL A 267 0.54 7.88 4.92
C VAL A 267 0.96 9.34 5.06
N VAL A 268 0.45 10.25 4.21
CA VAL A 268 0.96 11.62 4.09
C VAL A 268 0.91 12.38 5.43
N ASN A 269 -0.10 12.13 6.26
CA ASN A 269 -0.29 12.80 7.54
C ASN A 269 0.82 12.54 8.57
N TYR A 270 1.64 11.51 8.35
CA TYR A 270 2.67 11.06 9.29
C TYR A 270 4.11 11.28 8.78
N LEU A 271 4.26 11.66 7.50
CA LEU A 271 5.57 11.78 6.86
C LEU A 271 6.44 12.85 7.50
N ASP A 272 5.89 14.02 7.81
CA ASP A 272 6.65 15.12 8.41
C ASP A 272 7.27 14.73 9.76
N SER A 273 6.49 14.03 10.59
CA SER A 273 6.93 13.53 11.89
C SER A 273 8.03 12.47 11.74
N ALA A 274 7.86 11.52 10.81
CA ALA A 274 8.85 10.47 10.56
C ALA A 274 10.21 11.05 10.16
N PHE A 275 10.23 12.03 9.27
CA PHE A 275 11.47 12.65 8.80
C PHE A 275 12.08 13.64 9.78
N ARG A 276 11.40 14.02 10.87
CA ARG A 276 11.95 15.00 11.82
C ARG A 276 13.15 14.42 12.59
N ASN A 277 12.96 13.28 13.24
CA ASN A 277 13.93 12.66 14.15
C ASN A 277 14.54 11.34 13.67
N VAL A 278 14.17 10.82 12.50
CA VAL A 278 14.84 9.63 11.93
C VAL A 278 16.36 9.85 11.85
N ARG A 279 17.11 8.83 12.26
CA ARG A 279 18.58 8.85 12.30
C ARG A 279 19.18 8.86 10.89
N ASN A 280 20.39 9.38 10.77
CA ASN A 280 21.11 9.37 9.50
C ASN A 280 21.42 7.94 9.06
N LEU A 281 21.18 7.63 7.78
CA LEU A 281 21.21 6.27 7.21
C LEU A 281 20.17 5.32 7.81
N GLY A 282 19.20 5.84 8.56
CA GLY A 282 18.01 5.08 8.96
C GLY A 282 17.10 4.80 7.77
N ILE A 283 16.17 3.87 7.96
CA ILE A 283 15.18 3.49 6.96
C ILE A 283 13.79 3.93 7.40
N VAL A 284 13.06 4.54 6.48
CA VAL A 284 11.63 4.80 6.62
C VAL A 284 10.90 3.94 5.61
N SER A 285 10.03 3.07 6.12
CA SER A 285 9.16 2.19 5.33
C SER A 285 7.73 2.69 5.44
N VAL A 286 7.08 2.95 4.30
CA VAL A 286 5.72 3.48 4.26
C VAL A 286 4.82 2.59 3.42
N THR A 287 3.67 2.25 3.96
CA THR A 287 2.60 1.52 3.27
C THR A 287 1.39 2.45 3.13
N SER A 288 0.88 2.59 1.91
CA SER A 288 -0.35 3.31 1.63
C SER A 288 -1.41 2.37 1.06
N THR A 289 -2.60 2.41 1.64
CA THR A 289 -3.75 1.56 1.27
C THR A 289 -4.88 2.35 0.61
N ASP A 290 -4.69 3.65 0.37
CA ASP A 290 -5.61 4.53 -0.37
C ASP A 290 -5.57 4.32 -1.89
N ILE A 291 -5.67 3.05 -2.31
CA ILE A 291 -5.55 2.59 -3.71
C ILE A 291 -6.50 3.31 -4.66
N SER A 292 -7.70 3.71 -4.21
CA SER A 292 -8.66 4.45 -5.04
C SER A 292 -8.12 5.82 -5.49
N SER A 293 -7.42 6.53 -4.60
CA SER A 293 -6.82 7.83 -4.92
C SER A 293 -5.61 7.62 -5.83
N LEU A 294 -4.69 6.74 -5.41
CA LEU A 294 -3.41 6.48 -6.07
C LEU A 294 -3.57 5.88 -7.48
N TYR A 295 -4.57 5.02 -7.70
CA TYR A 295 -4.86 4.43 -9.03
C TYR A 295 -5.81 5.29 -9.87
N ALA A 296 -5.87 6.59 -9.56
CA ALA A 296 -6.60 7.61 -10.28
C ALA A 296 -8.11 7.35 -10.45
N LYS A 297 -8.74 6.60 -9.53
CA LYS A 297 -10.21 6.46 -9.48
C LYS A 297 -10.84 7.70 -8.85
N THR A 298 -10.22 8.26 -7.82
CA THR A 298 -10.67 9.49 -7.13
C THR A 298 -9.59 10.56 -7.15
N GLN A 299 -9.38 11.19 -8.32
CA GLN A 299 -8.30 12.14 -8.58
C GLN A 299 -8.25 13.33 -7.60
N HIS A 300 -9.41 13.84 -7.17
CA HIS A 300 -9.47 14.95 -6.21
C HIS A 300 -8.91 14.57 -4.83
N VAL A 301 -9.00 13.29 -4.43
CA VAL A 301 -8.38 12.79 -3.19
C VAL A 301 -6.86 12.75 -3.34
N ALA A 302 -6.36 12.26 -4.48
CA ALA A 302 -4.93 12.25 -4.78
C ALA A 302 -4.36 13.68 -4.80
N ARG A 303 -5.11 14.64 -5.34
CA ARG A 303 -4.74 16.07 -5.31
C ARG A 303 -4.66 16.62 -3.89
N ARG A 304 -5.59 16.28 -3.01
CA ARG A 304 -5.57 16.73 -1.60
C ARG A 304 -4.45 16.09 -0.79
N HIS A 305 -4.29 14.76 -0.88
CA HIS A 305 -3.31 14.05 -0.05
C HIS A 305 -1.89 14.20 -0.61
N TYR A 306 -1.68 13.99 -1.90
CA TYR A 306 -0.33 13.96 -2.48
C TYR A 306 0.05 15.22 -3.25
N GLY A 307 -0.85 16.20 -3.36
CA GLY A 307 -0.57 17.43 -4.11
C GLY A 307 -0.31 17.20 -5.60
N CYS A 308 -0.79 16.10 -6.17
CA CYS A 308 -0.50 15.71 -7.55
C CYS A 308 -1.75 15.68 -8.45
N ASN A 309 -1.55 15.99 -9.72
CA ASN A 309 -2.51 15.73 -10.79
C ASN A 309 -2.15 14.42 -11.48
N ILE A 310 -3.08 13.45 -11.48
CA ILE A 310 -2.89 12.16 -12.13
C ILE A 310 -4.16 11.76 -12.88
N VAL A 311 -3.99 10.98 -13.94
CA VAL A 311 -5.08 10.40 -14.73
C VAL A 311 -4.90 8.89 -14.82
N ARG A 312 -5.97 8.18 -15.22
CA ARG A 312 -5.89 6.73 -15.45
C ARG A 312 -5.03 6.47 -16.69
N THR A 313 -3.94 5.73 -16.52
CA THR A 313 -2.99 5.32 -17.56
C THR A 313 -2.78 3.81 -17.47
N GLU A 314 -2.15 3.18 -18.46
CA GLU A 314 -1.83 1.74 -18.40
C GLU A 314 -0.74 1.40 -17.38
N TYR A 315 0.06 2.40 -17.00
CA TYR A 315 1.15 2.28 -16.03
C TYR A 315 0.81 2.89 -14.66
N TYR A 316 -0.48 2.97 -14.34
CA TYR A 316 -1.00 3.64 -13.14
C TYR A 316 -0.42 3.14 -11.82
N LYS A 317 0.00 1.87 -11.73
CA LYS A 317 0.63 1.31 -10.52
C LYS A 317 2.03 1.86 -10.29
N GLU A 318 2.84 1.97 -11.35
CA GLU A 318 4.15 2.65 -11.23
C GLU A 318 3.97 4.15 -11.01
N LEU A 319 2.97 4.75 -11.65
CA LEU A 319 2.60 6.16 -11.42
C LEU A 319 2.30 6.40 -9.93
N ALA A 320 1.50 5.53 -9.31
CA ALA A 320 1.18 5.57 -7.89
C ALA A 320 2.43 5.44 -6.99
N ALA A 321 3.31 4.48 -7.28
CA ALA A 321 4.57 4.34 -6.55
C ALA A 321 5.40 5.64 -6.62
N ARG A 322 5.52 6.24 -7.80
CA ARG A 322 6.24 7.51 -7.99
C ARG A 322 5.58 8.71 -7.32
N VAL A 323 4.24 8.72 -7.20
CA VAL A 323 3.50 9.74 -6.41
C VAL A 323 3.85 9.64 -4.92
N VAL A 324 3.83 8.42 -4.36
CA VAL A 324 4.14 8.19 -2.95
C VAL A 324 5.61 8.56 -2.67
N VAL A 325 6.55 8.12 -3.51
CA VAL A 325 7.97 8.49 -3.37
C VAL A 325 8.16 10.01 -3.45
N ALA A 326 7.44 10.71 -4.35
CA ALA A 326 7.51 12.17 -4.42
C ALA A 326 7.02 12.84 -3.13
N ALA A 327 5.95 12.34 -2.52
CA ALA A 327 5.46 12.86 -1.25
C ALA A 327 6.47 12.64 -0.10
N VAL A 328 7.06 11.43 -0.03
CA VAL A 328 8.14 11.09 0.91
C VAL A 328 9.35 12.00 0.71
N ALA A 329 9.78 12.20 -0.55
CA ALA A 329 10.90 13.08 -0.91
C ALA A 329 10.66 14.53 -0.46
N ARG A 330 9.45 15.08 -0.68
CA ARG A 330 9.11 16.44 -0.23
C ARG A 330 9.12 16.57 1.30
N ALA A 331 8.64 15.56 2.02
CA ALA A 331 8.64 15.56 3.48
C ALA A 331 10.06 15.51 4.05
N ALA A 332 10.92 14.64 3.50
CA ALA A 332 12.32 14.57 3.87
C ALA A 332 13.06 15.90 3.60
N ALA A 333 12.83 16.49 2.42
CA ALA A 333 13.50 17.73 2.02
C ALA A 333 13.18 18.91 2.94
N ARG A 334 11.94 19.03 3.45
CA ARG A 334 11.57 20.03 4.46
C ARG A 334 12.41 19.95 5.74
N CYS A 335 12.99 18.79 6.01
CA CYS A 335 13.82 18.53 7.18
C CYS A 335 15.33 18.55 6.90
N ASN A 336 15.78 19.09 5.75
CA ASN A 336 17.17 19.02 5.26
C ASN A 336 17.70 17.59 5.20
N LYS A 337 16.88 16.67 4.70
CA LYS A 337 17.22 15.27 4.49
C LYS A 337 16.89 14.87 3.05
N GLY A 338 17.81 14.18 2.41
CA GLY A 338 17.58 13.48 1.15
C GLY A 338 17.08 12.05 1.37
N ILE A 339 16.62 11.43 0.29
CA ILE A 339 16.23 10.02 0.28
C ILE A 339 16.96 9.23 -0.82
N GLU A 340 17.24 7.98 -0.51
CA GLU A 340 17.60 6.95 -1.48
C GLU A 340 16.49 5.89 -1.48
N VAL A 341 15.89 5.62 -2.64
CA VAL A 341 14.83 4.61 -2.76
C VAL A 341 15.46 3.22 -2.79
N LEU A 342 15.13 2.39 -1.81
CA LEU A 342 15.62 1.02 -1.71
C LEU A 342 14.73 0.06 -2.51
N LEU A 343 13.41 0.21 -2.35
CA LEU A 343 12.41 -0.49 -3.16
C LEU A 343 11.08 0.27 -3.16
N ALA A 344 10.34 0.13 -4.25
CA ALA A 344 8.94 0.55 -4.33
C ALA A 344 8.10 -0.56 -4.98
N VAL A 345 7.04 -0.98 -4.30
CA VAL A 345 6.16 -2.07 -4.72
C VAL A 345 4.72 -1.58 -4.74
N ALA A 346 4.02 -1.72 -5.86
CA ALA A 346 2.59 -1.42 -5.94
C ALA A 346 1.79 -2.63 -6.41
N LEU A 347 0.95 -3.16 -5.51
CA LEU A 347 0.07 -4.30 -5.74
C LEU A 347 -1.40 -3.89 -5.60
N GLU A 348 -2.33 -4.82 -5.79
CA GLU A 348 -3.76 -4.50 -5.72
C GLU A 348 -4.20 -3.92 -4.36
N HIS A 349 -3.52 -4.31 -3.28
CA HIS A 349 -3.95 -3.98 -1.90
C HIS A 349 -3.16 -2.83 -1.27
N PHE A 350 -1.93 -2.58 -1.70
CA PHE A 350 -1.05 -1.59 -1.08
C PHE A 350 0.00 -1.04 -2.05
N VAL A 351 0.51 0.14 -1.72
CA VAL A 351 1.75 0.70 -2.27
C VAL A 351 2.75 0.80 -1.12
N LEU A 352 3.85 0.05 -1.22
CA LEU A 352 4.96 0.02 -0.25
C LEU A 352 6.15 0.78 -0.85
N VAL A 353 6.72 1.70 -0.08
CA VAL A 353 7.94 2.43 -0.43
C VAL A 353 8.89 2.35 0.75
N VAL A 354 10.12 1.90 0.50
CA VAL A 354 11.19 1.84 1.51
C VAL A 354 12.32 2.74 1.06
N VAL A 355 12.69 3.69 1.92
CA VAL A 355 13.74 4.68 1.64
C VAL A 355 14.79 4.71 2.73
N ARG A 356 16.05 4.92 2.34
CA ARG A 356 17.14 5.25 3.25
C ARG A 356 17.28 6.77 3.33
N VAL A 357 17.54 7.28 4.53
CA VAL A 357 17.60 8.71 4.80
C VAL A 357 19.05 9.22 4.77
N LEU A 358 19.28 10.29 4.02
CA LEU A 358 20.59 10.93 3.88
C LEU A 358 20.53 12.33 4.50
N ARG A 359 21.23 12.56 5.62
CA ARG A 359 21.20 13.86 6.31
C ARG A 359 22.07 14.89 5.59
N GLY A 360 21.53 16.09 5.41
CA GLY A 360 22.28 17.25 4.95
C GLY A 360 21.59 18.00 3.80
N PRO A 361 21.95 19.28 3.59
CA PRO A 361 21.36 20.10 2.55
C PRO A 361 21.65 19.57 1.14
N SER A 362 22.89 19.14 0.86
CA SER A 362 23.25 18.62 -0.46
C SER A 362 22.44 17.38 -0.88
N PRO A 363 22.32 16.30 -0.05
CA PRO A 363 21.41 15.20 -0.36
C PRO A 363 19.94 15.61 -0.51
N SER A 364 19.49 16.61 0.27
CA SER A 364 18.14 17.17 0.21
C SER A 364 17.88 17.86 -1.14
N ASP A 365 18.82 18.67 -1.61
CA ASP A 365 18.73 19.36 -2.90
C ASP A 365 18.71 18.37 -4.07
N GLU A 366 19.58 17.35 -4.05
CA GLU A 366 19.60 16.28 -5.06
C GLU A 366 18.31 15.46 -5.07
N THR A 367 17.69 15.27 -3.91
CA THR A 367 16.39 14.61 -3.78
C THR A 367 15.28 15.46 -4.39
N ALA A 368 15.27 16.76 -4.10
CA ALA A 368 14.25 17.69 -4.62
C ALA A 368 14.30 17.79 -6.15
N LYS A 369 15.50 17.78 -6.76
CA LYS A 369 15.70 17.79 -8.22
C LYS A 369 15.06 16.60 -8.95
N LYS A 370 14.94 15.45 -8.27
CA LYS A 370 14.30 14.23 -8.80
C LYS A 370 12.77 14.27 -8.73
N ILE A 371 12.17 15.35 -8.24
CA ILE A 371 10.72 15.55 -8.22
C ILE A 371 10.35 16.36 -9.47
N ARG A 372 9.72 15.70 -10.44
CA ARG A 372 9.46 16.27 -11.77
C ARG A 372 8.06 15.97 -12.26
N TYR A 373 7.55 16.80 -13.16
CA TYR A 373 6.33 16.53 -13.90
C TYR A 373 6.60 15.58 -15.07
N LEU A 374 5.59 14.81 -15.45
CA LEU A 374 5.61 13.88 -16.57
C LEU A 374 4.61 14.35 -17.62
N ILE A 375 5.10 14.57 -18.83
CA ILE A 375 4.23 14.82 -19.98
C ILE A 375 3.84 13.46 -20.55
N HIS A 376 2.55 13.21 -20.70
CA HIS A 376 1.99 11.95 -21.19
C HIS A 376 1.09 12.20 -22.40
N CYS A 377 1.35 11.51 -23.51
CA CYS A 377 0.45 11.49 -24.66
C CYS A 377 -0.70 10.49 -24.40
N GLN A 378 -1.93 10.98 -24.32
CA GLN A 378 -3.14 10.17 -24.10
C GLN A 378 -3.49 9.28 -25.29
N TRP A 379 -2.93 9.57 -26.47
CA TRP A 379 -3.18 8.80 -27.69
C TRP A 379 -2.29 7.56 -27.80
N CYS A 380 -0.97 7.77 -27.78
CA CYS A 380 0.00 6.72 -28.05
C CYS A 380 0.70 6.17 -26.79
N GLU A 381 0.55 6.84 -25.64
CA GLU A 381 1.18 6.55 -24.34
C GLU A 381 2.67 6.84 -24.24
N GLU A 382 3.22 7.53 -25.24
CA GLU A 382 4.55 8.12 -25.13
C GLU A 382 4.59 9.11 -23.97
N ARG A 383 5.73 9.18 -23.29
CA ARG A 383 5.87 9.98 -22.08
C ARG A 383 7.31 10.37 -21.82
N VAL A 384 7.48 11.53 -21.19
CA VAL A 384 8.80 12.07 -20.87
C VAL A 384 8.73 12.90 -19.59
N PHE A 385 9.71 12.75 -18.71
CA PHE A 385 9.85 13.66 -17.59
C PHE A 385 10.30 15.03 -18.10
N GLN A 386 9.63 16.08 -17.65
CA GLN A 386 9.97 17.44 -18.00
C GLN A 386 11.43 17.73 -17.62
N LYS A 387 12.16 18.38 -18.52
CA LYS A 387 13.54 18.79 -18.27
C LYS A 387 13.60 19.84 -17.16
N GLU A 388 14.70 19.84 -16.41
CA GLU A 388 14.99 20.93 -15.48
C GLU A 388 15.23 22.22 -16.27
N GLY A 389 14.51 23.27 -15.91
CA GLY A 389 14.66 24.59 -16.52
C GLY A 389 13.78 25.60 -15.80
N ASN A 390 14.31 26.81 -15.62
CA ASN A 390 13.54 27.93 -15.07
C ASN A 390 12.71 28.65 -16.14
N THR A 391 12.90 28.29 -17.40
CA THR A 391 12.18 28.87 -18.54
C THR A 391 10.86 28.14 -18.75
N VAL A 392 9.76 28.89 -18.75
CA VAL A 392 8.45 28.36 -19.12
C VAL A 392 8.49 28.00 -20.61
N GLU A 393 8.36 26.72 -20.94
CA GLU A 393 8.16 26.30 -22.32
C GLU A 393 6.73 26.61 -22.74
N GLU A 394 6.55 27.32 -23.87
CA GLU A 394 5.22 27.66 -24.40
C GLU A 394 4.37 26.43 -24.73
N ASN A 395 5.02 25.34 -25.16
CA ASN A 395 4.35 24.09 -25.47
C ASN A 395 5.18 22.89 -24.96
N PRO A 396 4.92 22.39 -23.74
CA PRO A 396 5.66 21.28 -23.15
C PRO A 396 5.50 19.97 -23.94
N TYR A 397 4.50 19.88 -24.82
CA TYR A 397 4.27 18.71 -25.66
C TYR A 397 5.36 18.50 -26.70
N ARG A 398 6.15 19.53 -27.04
CA ARG A 398 7.32 19.40 -27.92
C ARG A 398 8.42 18.51 -27.35
N GLN A 399 8.40 18.25 -26.04
CA GLN A 399 9.33 17.32 -25.41
C GLN A 399 9.00 15.86 -25.69
N LEU A 400 7.74 15.54 -26.07
CA LEU A 400 7.34 14.18 -26.36
C LEU A 400 8.04 13.67 -27.62
N PRO A 401 8.62 12.45 -27.60
CA PRO A 401 9.19 11.80 -28.79
C PRO A 401 8.19 11.54 -29.93
N CYS A 402 6.88 11.59 -29.67
CA CYS A 402 5.84 11.33 -30.67
C CYS A 402 5.37 12.62 -31.38
N ASP A 403 4.90 12.46 -32.62
CA ASP A 403 4.34 13.52 -33.46
C ASP A 403 2.80 13.64 -33.35
N CYS A 404 2.16 12.92 -32.43
CA CYS A 404 0.70 12.84 -32.31
C CYS A 404 0.02 14.21 -32.14
N HIS A 405 0.69 15.22 -31.59
CA HIS A 405 0.16 16.57 -31.51
C HIS A 405 0.00 17.23 -32.90
N GLY A 406 0.91 16.96 -33.84
CA GLY A 406 0.81 17.50 -35.19
C GLY A 406 -0.21 16.75 -36.05
N SER A 407 -0.38 15.45 -35.80
CA SER A 407 -1.20 14.56 -36.64
C SER A 407 -2.67 14.46 -36.20
N MET A 408 -3.01 14.84 -34.97
CA MET A 408 -4.37 14.71 -34.41
C MET A 408 -4.94 16.08 -34.02
N PRO A 409 -6.26 16.31 -34.18
CA PRO A 409 -6.90 17.53 -33.71
C PRO A 409 -6.94 17.57 -32.17
N GLY A 410 -6.66 18.74 -31.61
CA GLY A 410 -6.77 19.01 -30.16
C GLY A 410 -5.51 18.73 -29.34
N LYS A 411 -5.63 18.90 -28.02
CA LYS A 411 -4.55 18.61 -27.07
C LYS A 411 -4.51 17.11 -26.80
N THR A 412 -3.45 16.45 -27.28
CA THR A 412 -3.27 14.99 -27.11
C THR A 412 -2.46 14.61 -25.88
N ALA A 413 -1.90 15.59 -25.16
CA ALA A 413 -1.00 15.37 -24.04
C ALA A 413 -1.47 16.07 -22.78
N VAL A 414 -1.12 15.47 -21.64
CA VAL A 414 -1.44 15.93 -20.29
C VAL A 414 -0.19 15.93 -19.42
N GLU A 415 -0.13 16.88 -18.50
CA GLU A 415 0.91 16.96 -17.48
C GLU A 415 0.46 16.22 -16.21
N LEU A 416 1.28 15.28 -15.76
CA LEU A 416 1.06 14.45 -14.58
C LEU A 416 2.12 14.75 -13.53
N GLY A 417 1.76 14.69 -12.25
CA GLY A 417 2.67 14.84 -11.14
C GLY A 417 2.35 16.00 -10.20
N PRO A 418 3.32 16.42 -9.36
CA PRO A 418 4.74 16.03 -9.41
C PRO A 418 4.98 14.56 -9.04
N LEU A 419 5.98 13.93 -9.66
CA LEU A 419 6.35 12.53 -9.53
C LEU A 419 7.83 12.38 -9.21
N TRP A 420 8.21 11.23 -8.65
CA TRP A 420 9.61 10.83 -8.57
C TRP A 420 10.13 10.38 -9.93
N SER A 421 11.20 11.00 -10.43
CA SER A 421 11.83 10.66 -11.72
C SER A 421 13.00 9.70 -11.60
N GLY A 422 13.57 9.51 -10.41
CA GLY A 422 14.72 8.62 -10.20
C GLY A 422 14.37 7.12 -10.21
N SER A 423 15.39 6.30 -9.89
CA SER A 423 15.23 4.86 -9.67
C SER A 423 14.22 4.55 -8.57
N LEU A 424 13.47 3.46 -8.73
CA LEU A 424 12.56 2.90 -7.73
C LEU A 424 13.19 1.74 -6.95
N PHE A 425 14.39 1.34 -7.31
CA PHE A 425 15.05 0.15 -6.79
C PHE A 425 16.54 0.39 -6.54
N ASN A 426 17.06 -0.17 -5.47
CA ASN A 426 18.48 -0.36 -5.26
C ASN A 426 18.81 -1.86 -5.41
N THR A 427 19.51 -2.22 -6.49
CA THR A 427 19.83 -3.62 -6.82
C THR A 427 20.66 -4.31 -5.74
N GLY A 428 21.64 -3.60 -5.15
CA GLY A 428 22.47 -4.14 -4.08
C GLY A 428 21.65 -4.46 -2.83
N PHE A 429 20.75 -3.55 -2.45
CA PHE A 429 19.84 -3.74 -1.32
C PHE A 429 18.87 -4.90 -1.58
N LEU A 430 18.26 -4.98 -2.78
CA LEU A 430 17.35 -6.07 -3.14
C LEU A 430 18.04 -7.45 -3.13
N ARG A 431 19.30 -7.54 -3.53
CA ARG A 431 20.10 -8.78 -3.43
C ARG A 431 20.31 -9.19 -1.97
N ARG A 432 20.65 -8.25 -1.09
CA ARG A 432 20.75 -8.51 0.35
C ARG A 432 19.41 -8.92 0.93
N MET A 433 18.30 -8.27 0.54
CA MET A 433 16.96 -8.69 0.95
C MET A 433 16.63 -10.12 0.53
N LEU A 434 17.02 -10.54 -0.69
CA LEU A 434 16.81 -11.91 -1.13
C LEU A 434 17.63 -12.90 -0.30
N PHE A 435 18.86 -12.52 0.08
CA PHE A 435 19.69 -13.32 0.98
C PHE A 435 19.03 -13.48 2.35
N GLU A 436 18.59 -12.37 2.98
CA GLU A 436 17.90 -12.40 4.28
C GLU A 436 16.58 -13.20 4.22
N ALA A 437 15.83 -13.07 3.13
CA ALA A 437 14.60 -13.84 2.93
C ALA A 437 14.87 -15.36 2.90
N VAL A 438 16.02 -15.80 2.39
CA VAL A 438 16.43 -17.21 2.39
C VAL A 438 16.92 -17.62 3.78
N GLN A 439 17.76 -16.80 4.43
CA GLN A 439 18.30 -17.09 5.77
C GLN A 439 17.19 -17.27 6.82
N HIS A 440 16.16 -16.42 6.77
CA HIS A 440 15.04 -16.45 7.71
C HIS A 440 13.86 -17.33 7.26
N GLY A 441 13.99 -18.12 6.18
CA GLY A 441 12.93 -19.03 5.72
C GLY A 441 11.67 -18.34 5.18
N ILE A 442 11.78 -17.10 4.69
CA ILE A 442 10.66 -16.30 4.17
C ILE A 442 10.48 -16.58 2.68
N GLU A 443 9.81 -17.69 2.35
CA GLU A 443 9.72 -18.19 0.98
C GLU A 443 8.77 -17.38 0.07
N GLU A 444 7.63 -16.92 0.59
CA GLU A 444 6.58 -16.25 -0.20
C GLU A 444 7.03 -14.94 -0.87
N SER A 445 7.98 -14.21 -0.25
CA SER A 445 8.49 -12.95 -0.79
C SER A 445 9.55 -13.13 -1.87
N GLN A 446 10.28 -14.26 -1.87
CA GLN A 446 11.44 -14.47 -2.75
C GLN A 446 11.14 -14.34 -4.25
N PRO A 447 10.03 -14.86 -4.80
CA PRO A 447 9.71 -14.71 -6.22
C PRO A 447 9.52 -13.24 -6.63
N LEU A 448 8.90 -12.44 -5.75
CA LEU A 448 8.73 -11.01 -5.98
C LEU A 448 10.08 -10.31 -5.91
N VAL A 449 10.90 -10.54 -4.88
CA VAL A 449 12.23 -9.92 -4.76
C VAL A 449 13.12 -10.25 -5.98
N LYS A 450 13.11 -11.51 -6.47
CA LYS A 450 13.81 -11.90 -7.70
C LYS A 450 13.32 -11.10 -8.92
N THR A 451 12.00 -10.88 -9.01
CA THR A 451 11.40 -10.06 -10.08
C THR A 451 11.84 -8.60 -9.97
N LEU A 452 11.88 -8.04 -8.75
CA LEU A 452 12.35 -6.67 -8.50
C LEU A 452 13.83 -6.49 -8.86
N ILE A 453 14.68 -7.47 -8.59
CA ILE A 453 16.10 -7.42 -9.00
C ILE A 453 16.21 -7.37 -10.53
N CYS A 454 15.47 -8.24 -11.23
CA CYS A 454 15.44 -8.23 -12.70
C CYS A 454 14.92 -6.90 -13.26
N GLU A 455 13.93 -6.28 -12.60
CA GLU A 455 13.42 -4.95 -12.96
C GLU A 455 14.45 -3.84 -12.76
N ALA A 456 15.16 -3.87 -11.62
CA ALA A 456 16.18 -2.88 -11.27
C ALA A 456 17.34 -2.88 -12.27
N GLU A 457 17.74 -4.07 -12.75
CA GLU A 457 18.77 -4.21 -13.79
C GLU A 457 18.20 -4.07 -15.21
N CYS A 458 16.88 -4.16 -15.37
CA CYS A 458 16.17 -4.29 -16.64
C CYS A 458 16.72 -5.48 -17.46
N THR A 459 16.77 -6.65 -16.83
CA THR A 459 17.26 -7.92 -17.41
C THR A 459 16.21 -9.02 -17.32
N THR A 460 16.43 -10.12 -18.04
CA THR A 460 15.54 -11.29 -17.98
C THR A 460 16.02 -12.30 -16.94
N LEU A 461 15.09 -13.06 -16.35
CA LEU A 461 15.38 -14.14 -15.39
C LEU A 461 16.42 -15.17 -15.86
N LYS A 462 16.55 -15.40 -17.18
CA LYS A 462 17.55 -16.34 -17.71
C LYS A 462 19.00 -15.83 -17.59
N GLN A 463 19.19 -14.53 -17.44
CA GLN A 463 20.48 -13.87 -17.25
C GLN A 463 20.77 -13.59 -15.76
N PHE A 464 19.87 -14.02 -14.87
CA PHE A 464 20.03 -13.86 -13.42
C PHE A 464 21.10 -14.82 -12.90
N SER A 465 22.29 -14.31 -12.58
CA SER A 465 23.31 -15.04 -11.83
C SER A 465 23.20 -14.70 -10.34
N ILE A 466 23.10 -15.74 -9.51
CA ILE A 466 23.12 -15.61 -8.04
C ILE A 466 24.56 -15.39 -7.52
N HIS A 467 25.57 -15.56 -8.38
CA HIS A 467 26.96 -15.39 -8.01
C HIS A 467 27.45 -14.01 -8.46
N GLY A 468 27.64 -13.11 -7.50
CA GLY A 468 28.47 -11.92 -7.67
C GLY A 468 29.94 -12.32 -7.88
N PRO A 469 30.77 -11.44 -8.48
CA PRO A 469 32.18 -11.72 -8.70
C PRO A 469 32.89 -11.89 -7.36
N THR A 470 33.38 -13.10 -7.10
CA THR A 470 34.15 -13.44 -5.90
C THR A 470 35.58 -12.94 -6.05
N THR A 471 35.84 -11.65 -5.86
CA THR A 471 37.20 -11.13 -5.64
C THR A 471 37.21 -9.71 -5.03
N GLN A 472 37.65 -9.63 -3.77
CA GLN A 472 38.39 -8.54 -3.12
C GLN A 472 37.93 -7.07 -3.31
N ASN A 473 37.10 -6.57 -2.37
CA ASN A 473 37.35 -5.38 -1.52
C ASN A 473 36.02 -4.87 -0.94
N LYS A 474 35.82 -5.03 0.37
CA LYS A 474 34.61 -4.64 1.13
C LYS A 474 34.38 -3.11 1.27
N GLN A 475 34.96 -2.27 0.42
CA GLN A 475 34.88 -0.80 0.56
C GLN A 475 34.26 -0.04 -0.63
N GLU A 476 33.87 -0.72 -1.71
CA GLU A 476 33.25 -0.06 -2.87
C GLU A 476 31.89 -0.69 -3.21
N GLU A 477 30.89 -0.56 -2.32
CA GLU A 477 29.49 -0.85 -2.71
C GLU A 477 28.44 0.08 -2.05
N CYS A 478 28.88 1.26 -1.61
CA CYS A 478 27.99 2.40 -1.36
C CYS A 478 28.59 3.62 -2.06
N GLY A 479 27.81 4.30 -2.89
CA GLY A 479 28.20 5.54 -3.58
C GLY A 479 28.37 6.76 -2.66
N VAL A 480 29.06 6.60 -1.52
CA VAL A 480 29.41 7.70 -0.60
C VAL A 480 30.82 7.44 -0.05
N VAL A 481 31.78 8.27 -0.43
CA VAL A 481 33.12 8.32 0.20
C VAL A 481 32.96 8.92 1.59
N ILE A 482 33.01 8.09 2.62
CA ILE A 482 33.12 8.54 4.01
C ILE A 482 34.60 8.81 4.28
N LYS A 483 35.00 10.09 4.35
CA LYS A 483 36.27 10.45 4.99
C LYS A 483 36.04 10.47 6.50
N THR A 484 36.46 9.42 7.19
CA THR A 484 36.68 9.49 8.63
C THR A 484 37.98 10.25 8.89
N PRO A 485 38.02 11.22 9.85
CA PRO A 485 39.28 11.73 10.35
C PRO A 485 39.82 10.72 11.37
N ASP A 486 40.89 10.01 11.01
CA ASP A 486 41.63 9.22 11.99
C ASP A 486 42.34 10.16 12.96
N ALA A 487 42.00 10.02 14.23
CA ALA A 487 42.74 10.61 15.33
C ALA A 487 43.93 9.71 15.71
N ALA A 488 45.02 10.39 16.07
CA ALA A 488 46.25 9.89 16.70
C ALA A 488 47.36 9.35 15.79
N THR A 489 48.15 10.27 15.21
CA THR A 489 49.62 10.22 15.37
C THR A 489 50.25 11.62 15.23
N ASP A 490 50.66 12.14 16.37
CA ASP A 490 51.79 13.02 16.68
C ASP A 490 52.69 13.63 15.57
N TYR A 491 52.91 14.95 15.72
CA TYR A 491 54.11 15.77 15.43
C TYR A 491 54.68 15.84 13.99
N TYR A 492 54.49 17.00 13.32
CA TYR A 492 55.52 18.05 13.11
C TYR A 492 55.05 19.06 12.05
N VAL A 493 55.04 20.33 12.43
CA VAL A 493 54.84 21.49 11.55
C VAL A 493 56.14 21.75 10.79
N VAL A 494 56.10 21.75 9.45
CA VAL A 494 57.09 22.48 8.63
C VAL A 494 56.37 23.22 7.51
N HIS A 495 56.43 24.54 7.60
CA HIS A 495 56.09 25.47 6.53
C HIS A 495 57.03 25.31 5.33
N GLY A 496 56.46 25.15 4.13
CA GLY A 496 57.20 25.19 2.85
C GLY A 496 56.39 25.86 1.75
N LYS A 497 56.80 27.07 1.37
CA LYS A 497 56.21 27.94 0.33
C LYS A 497 56.63 27.51 -1.09
N ARG A 498 55.69 27.69 -2.05
CA ARG A 498 55.84 28.09 -3.47
C ARG A 498 56.52 27.11 -4.46
N LYS A 499 55.83 26.79 -5.56
CA LYS A 499 55.95 27.49 -6.87
C LYS A 499 55.00 26.87 -7.90
N GLY A 500 54.31 27.72 -8.65
CA GLY A 500 53.53 27.34 -9.81
C GLY A 500 54.38 27.11 -11.05
N THR A 501 53.85 26.29 -11.96
CA THR A 501 54.17 26.35 -13.38
C THR A 501 52.95 25.87 -14.16
N GLU A 502 52.33 26.79 -14.88
CA GLU A 502 51.35 26.49 -15.93
C GLU A 502 52.03 25.71 -17.05
N LEU A 503 51.43 24.60 -17.47
CA LEU A 503 51.54 24.12 -18.84
C LEU A 503 50.17 23.59 -19.28
N SER A 504 49.47 24.43 -20.03
CA SER A 504 48.29 24.10 -20.81
C SER A 504 48.68 23.21 -21.98
N ARG A 505 48.08 22.02 -22.09
CA ARG A 505 47.98 21.26 -23.35
C ARG A 505 46.76 20.33 -23.31
N ASN A 506 45.68 20.80 -23.93
CA ASN A 506 44.65 20.07 -24.67
C ASN A 506 44.37 18.62 -24.26
N ALA A 507 43.39 18.43 -23.37
CA ALA A 507 42.65 17.18 -23.25
C ALA A 507 41.18 17.47 -23.59
N ALA A 508 40.73 16.89 -24.70
CA ALA A 508 39.34 16.88 -25.11
C ALA A 508 38.47 16.42 -23.93
N LYS A 509 37.54 17.28 -23.53
CA LYS A 509 36.58 17.06 -22.46
C LYS A 509 35.62 15.95 -22.90
N ARG A 510 36.03 14.70 -22.74
CA ARG A 510 35.13 13.55 -22.75
C ARG A 510 34.40 13.60 -21.41
N GLN A 511 33.32 14.37 -21.39
CA GLN A 511 32.31 14.36 -20.34
C GLN A 511 31.76 12.93 -20.28
N LYS A 512 32.39 12.08 -19.45
CA LYS A 512 31.86 10.78 -19.13
C LYS A 512 30.75 11.04 -18.14
N SER A 513 29.54 11.14 -18.66
CA SER A 513 28.31 11.22 -17.89
C SER A 513 28.34 10.13 -16.81
N GLU A 514 28.15 10.52 -15.55
CA GLU A 514 27.79 9.63 -14.45
C GLU A 514 26.40 9.03 -14.72
N SER A 515 26.29 8.15 -15.71
CA SER A 515 25.11 7.30 -15.86
C SER A 515 25.31 6.09 -14.95
N SER A 516 25.08 6.28 -13.64
CA SER A 516 24.76 5.12 -12.80
C SER A 516 23.56 4.43 -13.45
N ALA A 517 23.62 3.11 -13.60
CA ALA A 517 22.72 2.32 -14.43
C ALA A 517 21.27 2.32 -13.89
N GLU A 518 20.54 3.42 -14.09
CA GLU A 518 19.13 3.51 -13.74
C GLU A 518 18.29 2.66 -14.71
N HIS A 519 17.28 1.99 -14.19
CA HIS A 519 16.31 1.26 -15.00
C HIS A 519 15.43 2.25 -15.80
N PRO A 520 14.92 1.86 -16.98
CA PRO A 520 14.00 2.72 -17.72
C PRO A 520 12.77 3.04 -16.88
N ALA A 521 12.28 4.29 -16.96
CA ALA A 521 11.08 4.70 -16.26
C ALA A 521 9.82 4.14 -16.95
N PHE A 522 8.87 3.65 -16.15
CA PHE A 522 7.63 3.04 -16.59
C PHE A 522 7.83 1.78 -17.45
N TYR A 523 6.73 1.24 -17.97
CA TYR A 523 6.69 0.03 -18.79
C TYR A 523 5.62 0.17 -19.88
N TYR A 524 5.67 -0.67 -20.91
CA TYR A 524 4.64 -0.76 -21.93
C TYR A 524 3.77 -1.98 -21.68
N ASN A 525 2.45 -1.83 -21.76
CA ASN A 525 1.53 -2.96 -21.76
C ASN A 525 1.46 -3.52 -23.19
N ILE A 526 1.84 -4.79 -23.37
CA ILE A 526 1.89 -5.39 -24.70
C ILE A 526 0.50 -5.50 -25.35
N HIS A 527 -0.56 -5.71 -24.56
CA HIS A 527 -1.94 -5.76 -25.07
C HIS A 527 -2.41 -4.40 -25.56
N ARG A 528 -2.05 -3.32 -24.85
CA ARG A 528 -2.42 -1.96 -25.24
C ARG A 528 -1.88 -1.57 -26.61
N HIS A 529 -0.68 -2.05 -26.95
CA HIS A 529 -0.01 -1.76 -28.20
C HIS A 529 -0.18 -2.87 -29.26
N SER A 530 -0.97 -3.90 -28.96
CA SER A 530 -1.30 -4.95 -29.92
C SER A 530 -2.16 -4.41 -31.06
N ILE A 531 -2.02 -5.02 -32.25
CA ILE A 531 -2.81 -4.66 -33.42
C ILE A 531 -4.07 -5.52 -33.44
N LYS A 532 -5.23 -4.88 -33.64
CA LYS A 532 -6.51 -5.58 -33.80
C LYS A 532 -6.44 -6.54 -34.99
N GLY A 533 -6.88 -7.78 -34.78
CA GLY A 533 -6.86 -8.83 -35.83
C GLY A 533 -5.51 -9.54 -36.00
N MET A 534 -4.55 -9.29 -35.10
CA MET A 534 -3.29 -10.04 -35.04
C MET A 534 -3.15 -10.79 -33.71
N ASN A 535 -2.65 -12.03 -33.80
CA ASN A 535 -2.18 -12.82 -32.68
C ASN A 535 -0.80 -12.34 -32.25
N MET A 536 -0.71 -11.89 -31.00
CA MET A 536 0.50 -11.39 -30.37
C MET A 536 1.47 -12.52 -30.02
N PRO A 537 2.80 -12.32 -30.14
CA PRO A 537 3.77 -13.28 -29.65
C PRO A 537 3.62 -13.49 -28.13
N LYS A 538 3.92 -14.71 -27.65
CA LYS A 538 4.00 -14.98 -26.21
C LYS A 538 4.99 -14.02 -25.56
N LEU A 539 4.64 -13.47 -24.39
CA LEU A 539 5.43 -12.46 -23.67
C LEU A 539 6.93 -12.81 -23.60
N ASN A 540 7.28 -14.01 -23.12
CA ASN A 540 8.68 -14.44 -23.01
C ASN A 540 9.44 -14.44 -24.35
N LYS A 541 8.77 -14.76 -25.46
CA LYS A 541 9.35 -14.73 -26.80
C LYS A 541 9.54 -13.29 -27.27
N PHE A 542 8.58 -12.41 -26.95
CA PHE A 542 8.67 -10.99 -27.25
C PHE A 542 9.81 -10.29 -26.50
N LEU A 543 10.04 -10.62 -25.21
CA LEU A 543 11.21 -10.12 -24.47
C LEU A 543 12.52 -10.52 -25.16
N GLN A 544 12.60 -11.76 -25.71
CA GLN A 544 13.78 -12.20 -26.46
C GLN A 544 13.97 -11.40 -27.75
N TYR A 545 12.91 -11.08 -28.48
CA TYR A 545 13.03 -10.26 -29.69
C TYR A 545 13.53 -8.84 -29.40
N LEU A 546 13.06 -8.22 -28.31
CA LEU A 546 13.58 -6.91 -27.86
C LEU A 546 15.04 -6.99 -27.47
N SER A 547 15.44 -8.02 -26.72
CA SER A 547 16.83 -8.24 -26.33
C SER A 547 17.74 -8.51 -27.53
N GLN A 548 17.29 -9.29 -28.52
CA GLN A 548 18.00 -9.53 -29.78
C GLN A 548 18.14 -8.27 -30.63
N ALA A 549 17.20 -7.32 -30.51
CA ALA A 549 17.28 -6.01 -31.13
C ALA A 549 18.22 -5.03 -30.39
N GLY A 550 18.87 -5.47 -29.30
CA GLY A 550 19.87 -4.70 -28.56
C GLY A 550 19.32 -3.87 -27.40
N TYR A 551 18.04 -4.03 -27.03
CA TYR A 551 17.42 -3.28 -25.95
C TYR A 551 17.50 -4.02 -24.61
N ARG A 552 17.64 -3.27 -23.52
CA ARG A 552 17.43 -3.80 -22.17
C ARG A 552 15.96 -4.11 -21.99
N VAL A 553 15.66 -5.21 -21.31
CA VAL A 553 14.29 -5.67 -21.18
C VAL A 553 14.10 -6.53 -19.94
N SER A 554 13.02 -6.25 -19.22
CA SER A 554 12.55 -7.08 -18.12
C SER A 554 11.02 -7.15 -18.13
N ARG A 555 10.48 -8.14 -17.40
CA ARG A 555 9.08 -8.07 -16.93
C ARG A 555 8.97 -6.97 -15.88
N THR A 556 7.74 -6.66 -15.47
CA THR A 556 7.49 -5.83 -14.30
C THR A 556 6.45 -6.42 -13.36
N HIS A 557 6.64 -6.25 -12.05
CA HIS A 557 5.68 -6.64 -11.02
C HIS A 557 4.41 -5.77 -11.05
N PHE A 558 4.49 -4.56 -11.61
CA PHE A 558 3.36 -3.66 -11.72
C PHE A 558 2.25 -4.28 -12.58
N GLU A 559 2.60 -4.89 -13.71
CA GLU A 559 1.63 -5.43 -14.67
C GLU A 559 2.10 -6.77 -15.23
N PRO A 560 1.32 -7.86 -15.09
CA PRO A 560 1.67 -9.18 -15.63
C PRO A 560 2.08 -9.18 -17.11
N MET A 561 1.43 -8.34 -17.91
CA MET A 561 1.69 -8.17 -19.35
C MET A 561 2.54 -6.92 -19.67
N GLY A 562 3.18 -6.36 -18.65
CA GLY A 562 4.05 -5.20 -18.74
C GLY A 562 5.48 -5.56 -19.13
N VAL A 563 6.06 -4.74 -19.99
CA VAL A 563 7.45 -4.85 -20.46
C VAL A 563 8.19 -3.56 -20.15
N ARG A 564 9.20 -3.63 -19.29
CA ARG A 564 10.12 -2.50 -19.04
C ARG A 564 11.27 -2.62 -20.03
N THR A 565 11.56 -1.54 -20.76
CA THR A 565 12.63 -1.52 -21.78
C THR A 565 13.10 -0.09 -22.04
N ASP A 566 14.34 0.06 -22.50
CA ASP A 566 14.89 1.32 -23.03
C ASP A 566 14.58 1.54 -24.52
N ALA A 567 13.87 0.61 -25.16
CA ALA A 567 13.40 0.78 -26.53
C ALA A 567 12.39 1.94 -26.64
N PRO A 568 12.58 2.89 -27.59
CA PRO A 568 11.56 3.88 -27.90
C PRO A 568 10.24 3.22 -28.32
N LEU A 569 9.10 3.85 -28.04
CA LEU A 569 7.77 3.29 -28.34
C LEU A 569 7.61 2.89 -29.81
N ALA A 570 8.17 3.67 -30.74
CA ALA A 570 8.14 3.37 -32.17
C ALA A 570 8.83 2.03 -32.49
N GLN A 571 9.98 1.76 -31.86
CA GLN A 571 10.72 0.52 -32.02
C GLN A 571 10.03 -0.65 -31.33
N PHE A 572 9.51 -0.43 -30.12
CA PHE A 572 8.67 -1.40 -29.41
C PHE A 572 7.49 -1.87 -30.27
N LYS A 573 6.74 -0.92 -30.86
CA LYS A 573 5.63 -1.21 -31.76
C LYS A 573 6.09 -1.93 -33.02
N SER A 574 7.13 -1.44 -33.71
CA SER A 574 7.65 -2.07 -34.93
C SER A 574 8.03 -3.53 -34.73
N ILE A 575 8.74 -3.85 -33.64
CA ILE A 575 9.10 -5.23 -33.30
C ILE A 575 7.84 -6.06 -32.98
N LEU A 576 6.88 -5.49 -32.25
CA LEU A 576 5.63 -6.18 -31.94
C LEU A 576 4.84 -6.52 -33.20
N VAL A 577 4.71 -5.58 -34.15
CA VAL A 577 4.07 -5.82 -35.46
C VAL A 577 4.78 -6.92 -36.22
N LYS A 578 6.11 -6.83 -36.36
CA LYS A 578 6.94 -7.76 -37.12
C LYS A 578 6.75 -9.22 -36.71
N TYR A 579 6.55 -9.46 -35.42
CA TYR A 579 6.44 -10.82 -34.86
C TYR A 579 5.01 -11.22 -34.45
N SER A 580 4.00 -10.41 -34.82
CA SER A 580 2.59 -10.78 -34.68
C SER A 580 2.10 -11.48 -35.95
N THR A 581 1.17 -12.41 -35.83
CA THR A 581 0.62 -13.19 -36.97
C THR A 581 -0.86 -12.86 -37.16
N PRO A 582 -1.42 -12.83 -38.38
CA PRO A 582 -2.86 -12.63 -38.58
C PRO A 582 -3.71 -13.67 -37.82
N THR A 583 -4.86 -13.26 -37.27
CA THR A 583 -5.75 -14.16 -36.52
C THR A 583 -6.49 -15.16 -37.41
N TYR A 584 -6.65 -14.84 -38.70
CA TYR A 584 -7.34 -15.70 -39.67
C TYR A 584 -6.34 -16.37 -40.62
N THR A 585 -5.89 -17.57 -40.24
CA THR A 585 -5.40 -18.57 -41.21
C THR A 585 -6.34 -19.77 -41.12
N GLY A 586 -7.50 -19.66 -41.77
CA GLY A 586 -8.32 -20.80 -42.13
C GLY A 586 -7.52 -21.72 -43.04
N GLY A 587 -7.63 -23.03 -42.83
CA GLY A 587 -6.70 -24.03 -43.32
C GLY A 587 -6.44 -24.01 -44.83
N GLN A 588 -5.17 -24.06 -45.18
CA GLN A 588 -4.64 -24.87 -46.26
C GLN A 588 -3.18 -25.19 -45.90
N ALA A 589 -2.93 -26.45 -45.53
CA ALA A 589 -1.61 -27.04 -45.71
C ALA A 589 -1.54 -27.52 -47.16
N GLU A 590 -0.62 -26.97 -47.95
CA GLU A 590 0.37 -27.72 -48.74
C GLU A 590 1.04 -26.83 -49.81
N GLY A 591 2.38 -26.86 -49.84
CA GLY A 591 3.17 -26.75 -51.08
C GLY A 591 3.71 -25.36 -51.49
N PRO A 592 5.01 -25.24 -51.84
CA PRO A 592 5.57 -24.03 -52.40
C PRO A 592 5.20 -23.97 -53.90
N VAL A 593 4.52 -22.91 -54.34
CA VAL A 593 4.26 -22.70 -55.76
C VAL A 593 5.16 -21.58 -56.28
N GLN A 594 5.98 -21.98 -57.24
CA GLN A 594 6.92 -21.18 -58.03
C GLN A 594 6.21 -20.02 -58.73
N CYS A 595 6.94 -18.90 -58.86
CA CYS A 595 6.63 -17.83 -59.78
C CYS A 595 6.55 -18.38 -61.21
N ASN A 596 5.44 -18.11 -61.90
CA ASN A 596 5.41 -18.13 -63.35
C ASN A 596 4.60 -16.94 -63.87
N GLU A 597 5.24 -16.19 -64.75
CA GLU A 597 4.68 -15.10 -65.54
C GLU A 597 3.62 -15.64 -66.51
N GLY A 598 2.56 -14.87 -66.73
CA GLY A 598 1.53 -15.19 -67.72
C GLY A 598 0.51 -14.06 -67.84
N ALA A 599 0.61 -13.31 -68.93
CA ALA A 599 -0.28 -12.22 -69.31
C ALA A 599 -1.70 -12.69 -69.67
N GLY A 600 -2.67 -11.77 -69.59
CA GLY A 600 -3.83 -11.79 -70.50
C GLY A 600 -5.21 -11.63 -69.87
N ASP A 601 -5.76 -10.43 -70.05
CA ASP A 601 -7.06 -10.17 -70.67
C ASP A 601 -8.31 -9.84 -69.82
N HIS A 602 -9.07 -8.93 -70.43
CA HIS A 602 -10.23 -8.16 -70.01
C HIS A 602 -11.52 -8.97 -69.75
N GLY A 603 -12.38 -8.41 -68.90
CA GLY A 603 -13.81 -8.75 -68.86
C GLY A 603 -14.62 -7.83 -67.94
N GLN A 604 -15.36 -6.90 -68.54
CA GLN A 604 -16.42 -6.10 -67.90
C GLN A 604 -17.75 -6.88 -67.86
N ALA A 605 -18.54 -6.70 -66.79
CA ALA A 605 -20.02 -6.65 -66.75
C ALA A 605 -20.43 -6.26 -65.30
N GLU A 606 -21.04 -5.09 -65.03
CA GLU A 606 -22.50 -4.86 -64.95
C GLU A 606 -23.26 -5.96 -64.19
N GLY A 607 -24.07 -5.73 -63.16
CA GLY A 607 -24.56 -4.56 -62.43
C GLY A 607 -25.68 -5.06 -61.50
N ASP A 608 -25.90 -4.44 -60.35
CA ASP A 608 -27.26 -4.44 -59.76
C ASP A 608 -27.46 -3.26 -58.81
N LYS A 609 -28.66 -2.68 -58.87
CA LYS A 609 -29.08 -1.43 -58.21
C LYS A 609 -30.07 -1.73 -57.07
N SER A 610 -30.12 -0.76 -56.14
CA SER A 610 -31.22 -0.42 -55.20
C SER A 610 -31.42 -1.39 -54.03
N GLU A 611 -31.70 -0.96 -52.79
CA GLU A 611 -32.51 0.19 -52.36
C GLU A 611 -31.91 0.94 -51.15
N TYR A 612 -32.22 2.24 -51.12
CA TYR A 612 -32.05 3.18 -50.02
C TYR A 612 -33.21 3.01 -49.03
N GLU A 613 -32.93 3.13 -47.72
CA GLU A 613 -33.86 3.79 -46.79
C GLU A 613 -33.09 4.53 -45.70
N THR A 614 -33.23 5.85 -45.74
CA THR A 614 -32.84 6.84 -44.74
C THR A 614 -34.09 7.24 -43.99
N PHE A 615 -34.08 7.30 -42.65
CA PHE A 615 -34.91 8.26 -41.92
C PHE A 615 -34.26 8.69 -40.59
N THR A 616 -34.67 9.87 -40.18
CA THR A 616 -33.95 10.95 -39.49
C THR A 616 -34.17 11.00 -37.98
N GLU A 617 -33.35 11.86 -37.36
CA GLU A 617 -33.41 12.43 -36.00
C GLU A 617 -34.74 13.11 -35.63
N GLU A 618 -34.92 13.25 -34.30
CA GLU A 618 -35.65 14.24 -33.47
C GLU A 618 -36.43 13.48 -32.36
N SER A 619 -36.38 13.77 -31.06
CA SER A 619 -36.24 15.00 -30.24
C SER A 619 -36.00 14.52 -28.78
N LEU A 620 -35.03 15.00 -27.99
CA LEU A 620 -34.91 16.24 -27.19
C LEU A 620 -36.05 16.55 -26.20
N ASP A 621 -35.60 16.88 -24.98
CA ASP A 621 -36.22 17.66 -23.89
C ASP A 621 -37.19 16.94 -22.92
N ASN A 622 -37.13 17.09 -21.58
CA ASN A 622 -36.67 18.22 -20.76
C ASN A 622 -36.55 17.86 -19.24
N LEU A 623 -35.61 18.54 -18.55
CA LEU A 623 -35.69 19.13 -17.17
C LEU A 623 -35.95 18.22 -15.94
N THR A 624 -35.38 18.40 -14.73
CA THR A 624 -34.97 19.63 -14.03
C THR A 624 -34.12 19.31 -12.79
N VAL A 625 -33.34 20.31 -12.38
CA VAL A 625 -32.56 20.46 -11.13
C VAL A 625 -33.47 20.78 -9.93
N SER A 626 -33.09 20.39 -8.70
CA SER A 626 -33.43 21.15 -7.49
C SER A 626 -32.50 20.82 -6.31
N GLU A 627 -31.74 21.86 -5.93
CA GLU A 627 -31.13 22.28 -4.65
C GLU A 627 -30.53 21.29 -3.64
#